data_AF-M3GH86-F1
#
_entry.id   AF-M3GH86-F1
#
_cell.length_a   1.000
_cell.length_b   1.000
_cell.length_c   1.000
_cell.angle_alpha   90.00
_cell.angle_beta   90.00
_cell.angle_gamma   90.00
#
_symmetry.space_group_name_H-M   'P 1'
#
loop_
_entity.id
_entity.type
_entity.pdbx_description
1 polymer ?
#
loop_
_entity_poly.entity_id
_entity_poly.type
_entity_poly.pdbx_seq_one_letter_code
_entity_poly.pdbx_strand_id
1 'polypeptide(L)'
;MYAKAQTLPLNHFVQEKTGILMSRIINDVEVLGRLISSDLKDAIIDFFYIVTHLLLLLYLSWKMFLAVFIVVPIVMGPVSAFADKIRRATRNQQERLSSLNGHLQEVISGIRVIRAFSMEKAEAKRFWEFNQDLSDKTFKGHFYHQVGPSLTELFSSIVAVVFLSFGAYLMEDGTFSRGMFMAFFLTLIFLMRPFKQMSMLSNSIQSAISAGSRVFELLDQETDIQNPVSPKFLKKWRRDCRLTT
;
A
#
# COMPACT_ATOMS: atom_id res chain seq x y z
N MET A 1 -12.67 -22.17 -3.90
CA MET A 1 -13.04 -21.39 -2.69
C MET A 1 -14.44 -21.73 -2.19
N TYR A 2 -15.52 -21.33 -2.87
CA TYR A 2 -16.89 -21.59 -2.38
C TYR A 2 -17.19 -23.09 -2.10
N ALA A 3 -16.84 -23.98 -3.03
CA ALA A 3 -16.99 -25.43 -2.82
C ALA A 3 -16.18 -25.94 -1.62
N LYS A 4 -14.94 -25.47 -1.44
CA LYS A 4 -14.12 -25.81 -0.27
C LYS A 4 -14.79 -25.34 1.02
N ALA A 5 -15.32 -24.12 1.03
CA ALA A 5 -16.01 -23.56 2.19
C ALA A 5 -17.21 -24.42 2.64
N GLN A 6 -17.93 -25.05 1.71
CA GLN A 6 -19.01 -25.99 2.06
C GLN A 6 -18.53 -27.29 2.71
N THR A 7 -17.27 -27.66 2.53
CA THR A 7 -16.68 -28.89 3.07
C THR A 7 -15.89 -28.67 4.36
N LEU A 8 -15.76 -27.42 4.82
CA LEU A 8 -15.00 -27.09 6.02
C LEU A 8 -15.68 -27.66 7.29
N PRO A 9 -14.88 -28.05 8.32
CA PRO A 9 -15.43 -28.52 9.58
C PRO A 9 -16.35 -27.50 10.23
N LEU A 10 -17.40 -27.96 10.91
CA LEU A 10 -18.29 -27.06 11.68
C LEU A 10 -17.52 -26.25 12.72
N ASN A 11 -16.47 -26.84 13.31
CA ASN A 11 -15.59 -26.20 14.28
C ASN A 11 -14.90 -24.95 13.70
N HIS A 12 -14.61 -24.92 12.39
CA HIS A 12 -14.04 -23.75 11.74
C HIS A 12 -15.01 -22.56 11.76
N PHE A 13 -16.32 -22.79 11.59
CA PHE A 13 -17.34 -21.75 11.66
C PHE A 13 -17.65 -21.28 13.09
N VAL A 14 -17.29 -22.08 14.09
CA VAL A 14 -17.41 -21.70 15.51
C VAL A 14 -16.22 -20.86 15.96
N GLN A 15 -15.03 -21.13 15.41
CA GLN A 15 -13.79 -20.44 15.77
C GLN A 15 -13.56 -19.16 14.96
N GLU A 16 -13.88 -19.15 13.65
CA GLU A 16 -13.72 -17.98 12.80
C GLU A 16 -15.03 -17.20 12.64
N LYS A 17 -14.93 -15.85 12.70
CA LYS A 17 -16.06 -14.98 12.40
C LYS A 17 -16.46 -15.15 10.93
N THR A 18 -17.73 -15.43 10.65
CA THR A 18 -18.26 -15.62 9.28
C THR A 18 -17.88 -14.49 8.31
N GLY A 19 -17.77 -13.25 8.80
CA GLY A 19 -17.33 -12.10 8.00
C GLY A 19 -15.89 -12.21 7.47
N ILE A 20 -14.98 -12.85 8.21
CA ILE A 20 -13.60 -13.08 7.78
C ILE A 20 -13.59 -14.05 6.59
N LEU A 21 -14.32 -15.16 6.69
CA LEU A 21 -14.44 -16.14 5.60
C LEU A 21 -15.03 -15.50 4.33
N MET A 22 -16.09 -14.69 4.47
CA MET A 22 -16.68 -13.94 3.35
C MET A 22 -15.65 -13.01 2.71
N SER A 23 -14.88 -12.27 3.51
CA SER A 23 -13.83 -11.38 3.00
C SER A 23 -12.72 -12.16 2.27
N ARG A 24 -12.31 -13.33 2.77
CA ARG A 24 -11.30 -14.16 2.08
C ARG A 24 -11.82 -14.66 0.73
N ILE A 25 -13.09 -15.08 0.66
CA ILE A 25 -13.67 -15.62 -0.58
C ILE A 25 -13.87 -14.53 -1.64
N ILE A 26 -14.23 -13.31 -1.23
CA ILE A 26 -14.53 -12.21 -2.16
C ILE A 26 -13.28 -11.36 -2.40
N ASN A 27 -12.80 -10.68 -1.36
CA ASN A 27 -11.76 -9.66 -1.49
C ASN A 27 -10.39 -10.27 -1.82
N ASP A 28 -9.96 -11.31 -1.11
CA ASP A 28 -8.62 -11.88 -1.33
C ASP A 28 -8.51 -12.53 -2.72
N VAL A 29 -9.59 -13.17 -3.20
CA VAL A 29 -9.68 -13.71 -4.55
C VAL A 29 -9.66 -12.60 -5.60
N GLU A 30 -10.36 -11.47 -5.37
CA GLU A 30 -10.33 -10.32 -6.27
C GLU A 30 -8.92 -9.73 -6.38
N VAL A 31 -8.21 -9.58 -5.25
CA VAL A 31 -6.83 -9.06 -5.24
C VAL A 31 -5.90 -9.95 -6.07
N LEU A 32 -5.98 -11.28 -5.89
CA LEU A 32 -5.22 -12.23 -6.71
C LEU A 32 -5.59 -12.16 -8.19
N GLY A 33 -6.89 -12.13 -8.49
CA GLY A 33 -7.41 -12.04 -9.84
C GLY A 33 -6.94 -10.77 -10.56
N ARG A 34 -6.95 -9.63 -9.87
CA ARG A 34 -6.47 -8.34 -10.39
C ARG A 34 -4.98 -8.37 -10.71
N LEU A 35 -4.15 -8.91 -9.80
CA LEU A 35 -2.70 -9.01 -10.03
C LEU A 35 -2.42 -9.81 -11.31
N ILE A 36 -3.06 -10.98 -11.44
CA ILE A 36 -2.83 -11.90 -12.56
C ILE A 36 -3.40 -11.36 -13.87
N SER A 37 -4.57 -10.71 -13.82
CA SER A 37 -5.31 -10.34 -15.03
C SER A 37 -4.96 -8.95 -15.58
N SER A 38 -4.55 -8.01 -14.72
CA SER A 38 -4.27 -6.62 -15.11
C SER A 38 -2.86 -6.20 -14.75
N ASP A 39 -2.50 -6.23 -13.47
CA ASP A 39 -1.28 -5.55 -12.99
C ASP A 39 -0.01 -6.14 -13.62
N LEU A 40 0.07 -7.47 -13.79
CA LEU A 40 1.20 -8.12 -14.47
C LEU A 40 1.27 -7.79 -15.97
N LYS A 41 0.12 -7.69 -16.64
CA LYS A 41 0.05 -7.31 -18.05
C LYS A 41 0.51 -5.86 -18.24
N ASP A 42 -0.01 -4.96 -17.41
CA ASP A 42 0.37 -3.55 -17.43
C ASP A 42 1.85 -3.40 -17.10
N ALA A 43 2.38 -4.19 -16.16
CA ALA A 43 3.80 -4.20 -15.84
C ALA A 43 4.68 -4.56 -17.05
N ILE A 44 4.29 -5.57 -17.83
CA ILE A 44 5.03 -5.94 -19.05
C ILE A 44 5.00 -4.79 -20.06
N ILE A 45 3.83 -4.17 -20.28
CA ILE A 45 3.68 -3.04 -21.19
C ILE A 45 4.56 -1.87 -20.72
N ASP A 46 4.48 -1.51 -19.44
CA ASP A 46 5.24 -0.41 -18.85
C ASP A 46 6.76 -0.67 -18.93
N PHE A 47 7.20 -1.92 -18.76
CA PHE A 47 8.61 -2.29 -18.94
C PHE A 47 9.09 -2.00 -20.37
N PHE A 48 8.37 -2.48 -21.40
CA PHE A 48 8.73 -2.20 -22.79
C PHE A 48 8.62 -0.71 -23.13
N TYR A 49 7.63 -0.01 -22.56
CA TYR A 49 7.47 1.42 -22.73
C TYR A 49 8.69 2.18 -22.20
N ILE A 50 9.13 1.87 -20.97
CA ILE A 50 10.31 2.48 -20.35
C ILE A 50 11.55 2.22 -21.20
N VAL A 51 11.82 0.96 -21.57
CA VAL A 51 13.01 0.60 -22.36
C VAL A 51 13.02 1.34 -23.70
N THR A 52 11.89 1.36 -24.42
CA THR A 52 11.78 2.02 -25.72
C THR A 52 12.01 3.53 -25.61
N HIS A 53 11.47 4.18 -24.58
CA HIS A 53 11.63 5.62 -24.39
C HIS A 53 13.04 5.97 -23.91
N LEU A 54 13.69 5.13 -23.10
CA LEU A 54 15.11 5.32 -22.74
C LEU A 54 16.01 5.25 -23.99
N LEU A 55 15.78 4.26 -24.87
CA LEU A 55 16.51 4.16 -26.13
C LEU A 55 16.25 5.38 -27.03
N LEU A 56 15.00 5.86 -27.10
CA LEU A 56 14.66 7.07 -27.83
C LEU A 56 15.38 8.30 -27.27
N LEU A 57 15.48 8.46 -25.95
CA LEU A 57 16.22 9.57 -25.34
C LEU A 57 17.73 9.52 -25.67
N LEU A 58 18.35 8.33 -25.61
CA LEU A 58 19.74 8.16 -26.02
C LEU A 58 19.94 8.51 -27.50
N TYR A 59 19.00 8.08 -28.36
CA TYR A 59 19.04 8.35 -29.79
C TYR A 59 18.89 9.86 -30.09
N LEU A 60 18.02 10.56 -29.38
CA LEU A 60 17.83 12.01 -29.54
C LEU A 60 19.06 12.80 -29.11
N SER A 61 19.61 12.52 -27.92
CA SER A 61 20.87 13.13 -27.45
C SER A 61 21.42 12.39 -26.25
N TRP A 62 22.52 11.66 -26.45
CA TRP A 62 23.23 10.98 -25.37
C TRP A 62 23.81 11.95 -24.32
N LYS A 63 24.23 13.16 -24.74
CA LYS A 63 24.73 14.21 -23.84
C LYS A 63 23.62 14.70 -22.90
N MET A 64 22.45 15.01 -23.46
CA MET A 64 21.28 15.45 -22.69
C MET A 64 20.77 14.35 -21.76
N PHE A 65 20.74 13.11 -22.25
CA PHE A 65 20.38 11.93 -21.47
C PHE A 65 21.26 11.77 -20.23
N LEU A 66 22.59 11.81 -20.38
CA LEU A 66 23.51 11.71 -19.24
C LEU A 66 23.32 12.84 -18.23
N ALA A 67 23.12 14.08 -18.69
CA ALA A 67 22.87 15.21 -17.80
C ALA A 67 21.62 14.96 -16.93
N VAL A 68 20.50 14.56 -17.55
CA VAL A 68 19.27 14.23 -16.80
C VAL A 68 19.46 13.00 -15.91
N PHE A 69 20.13 11.97 -16.40
CA PHE A 69 20.37 10.73 -15.64
C PHE A 69 21.23 10.95 -14.39
N ILE A 70 22.09 11.97 -14.38
CA ILE A 70 22.89 12.35 -13.20
C ILE A 70 22.10 13.31 -12.29
N VAL A 71 21.47 14.33 -12.86
CA VAL A 71 20.77 15.38 -12.11
C VAL A 71 19.55 14.82 -11.37
N VAL A 72 18.80 13.91 -12.01
CA VAL A 72 17.57 13.35 -11.42
C VAL A 72 17.85 12.59 -10.12
N PRO A 73 18.77 11.61 -10.03
CA PRO A 73 19.11 10.96 -8.77
C PRO A 73 19.64 11.91 -7.69
N ILE A 74 20.48 12.88 -8.07
CA ILE A 74 21.02 13.89 -7.14
C ILE A 74 19.88 14.69 -6.49
N VAL A 75 18.85 15.01 -7.27
CA VAL A 75 17.69 15.77 -6.79
C VAL A 75 16.66 14.89 -6.07
N MET A 76 16.42 13.67 -6.55
CA MET A 76 15.49 12.73 -5.93
C MET A 76 15.97 12.20 -4.58
N GLY A 77 17.28 12.12 -4.34
CA GLY A 77 17.85 11.67 -3.06
C GLY A 77 17.34 12.49 -1.86
N PRO A 78 17.58 13.82 -1.81
CA PRO A 78 17.07 14.68 -0.75
C PRO A 78 15.53 14.66 -0.63
N VAL A 79 14.81 14.66 -1.76
CA VAL A 79 13.34 14.64 -1.79
C VAL A 79 12.80 13.36 -1.15
N SER A 80 13.35 12.20 -1.51
CA SER A 80 12.94 10.91 -0.94
C SER A 80 13.26 10.79 0.55
N ALA A 81 14.43 11.26 0.98
CA ALA A 81 14.80 11.32 2.40
C ALA A 81 13.83 12.20 3.21
N PHE A 82 13.31 13.27 2.61
CA PHE A 82 12.32 14.13 3.24
C PHE A 82 10.92 13.51 3.25
N ALA A 83 10.51 12.85 2.17
CA ALA A 83 9.25 12.08 2.12
C ALA A 83 9.18 11.02 3.24
N ASP A 84 10.31 10.35 3.52
CA ASP A 84 10.39 9.42 4.64
C ASP A 84 10.22 10.08 6.02
N LYS A 85 10.67 11.33 6.20
CA LYS A 85 10.42 12.10 7.44
C LYS A 85 8.93 12.41 7.60
N ILE A 86 8.26 12.81 6.52
CA ILE A 86 6.80 13.05 6.52
C ILE A 86 6.04 11.76 6.87
N ARG A 87 6.41 10.64 6.25
CA ARG A 87 5.80 9.33 6.51
C ARG A 87 5.96 8.91 7.98
N ARG A 88 7.16 9.06 8.54
CA ARG A 88 7.42 8.77 9.97
C ARG A 88 6.64 9.69 10.90
N ALA A 89 6.58 10.99 10.61
CA ALA A 89 5.81 11.94 11.43
C ALA A 89 4.31 11.62 11.43
N THR A 90 3.76 11.29 10.26
CA THR A 90 2.35 10.92 10.10
C THR A 90 2.03 9.62 10.83
N ARG A 91 2.91 8.62 10.74
CA ARG A 91 2.77 7.36 11.51
C ARG A 91 2.73 7.62 13.01
N ASN A 92 3.67 8.41 13.53
CA ASN A 92 3.72 8.73 14.96
C ASN A 92 2.46 9.47 15.42
N GLN A 93 1.96 10.42 14.62
CA GLN A 93 0.71 11.11 14.90
C GLN A 93 -0.48 10.13 14.95
N GLN A 94 -0.56 9.21 14.01
CA GLN A 94 -1.62 8.20 13.97
C GLN A 94 -1.56 7.24 15.17
N GLU A 95 -0.36 6.83 15.59
CA GLU A 95 -0.16 6.01 16.79
C GLU A 95 -0.68 6.74 18.05
N ARG A 96 -0.36 8.03 18.22
CA ARG A 96 -0.85 8.82 19.37
C ARG A 96 -2.35 9.06 19.33
N LEU A 97 -2.91 9.32 18.15
CA LEU A 97 -4.35 9.45 17.97
C LEU A 97 -5.07 8.13 18.33
N SER A 98 -4.49 7.00 17.93
CA SER A 98 -5.01 5.68 18.30
C SER A 98 -4.97 5.44 19.81
N SER A 99 -3.89 5.84 20.50
CA SER A 99 -3.80 5.75 21.96
C SER A 99 -4.84 6.62 22.65
N LEU A 100 -5.02 7.87 22.21
CA LEU A 100 -6.04 8.78 22.73
C LEU A 100 -7.47 8.21 22.54
N ASN A 101 -7.76 7.68 21.35
CA ASN A 101 -9.05 7.04 21.07
C ASN A 101 -9.28 5.79 21.91
N GLY A 102 -8.25 4.96 22.12
CA GLY A 102 -8.32 3.80 23.01
C GLY A 102 -8.63 4.20 24.45
N HIS A 103 -7.96 5.24 24.95
CA HIS A 103 -8.23 5.78 26.29
C HIS A 103 -9.65 6.34 26.41
N LEU A 104 -10.12 7.11 25.42
CA LEU A 104 -11.51 7.59 25.37
C LEU A 104 -12.53 6.44 25.39
N GLN A 105 -12.26 5.36 24.64
CA GLN A 105 -13.13 4.19 24.63
C GLN A 105 -13.20 3.51 26.00
N GLU A 106 -12.09 3.38 26.70
CA GLU A 106 -12.03 2.85 28.08
C GLU A 106 -12.83 3.73 29.05
N VAL A 107 -12.62 5.04 29.01
CA VAL A 107 -13.33 6.01 29.86
C VAL A 107 -14.83 5.98 29.62
N ILE A 108 -15.27 5.96 28.36
CA ILE A 108 -16.70 5.92 28.01
C ILE A 108 -17.33 4.59 28.45
N SER A 109 -16.65 3.48 28.21
CA SER A 109 -17.14 2.15 28.60
C SER A 109 -17.18 1.98 30.13
N GLY A 110 -16.22 2.58 30.85
CA GLY A 110 -16.06 2.53 32.30
C GLY A 110 -16.69 3.70 33.07
N ILE A 111 -17.48 4.56 32.43
CA ILE A 111 -17.92 5.84 33.02
C ILE A 111 -18.68 5.67 34.35
N ARG A 112 -19.40 4.56 34.53
CA ARG A 112 -20.11 4.24 35.78
C ARG A 112 -19.13 4.00 36.94
N VAL A 113 -18.02 3.33 36.67
CA VAL A 113 -16.97 3.07 37.67
C VAL A 113 -16.27 4.37 38.04
N ILE A 114 -15.90 5.17 37.04
CA ILE A 114 -15.24 6.47 37.26
C ILE A 114 -16.09 7.38 38.17
N ARG A 115 -17.39 7.47 37.90
CA ARG A 115 -18.33 8.25 38.73
C ARG A 115 -18.57 7.65 40.11
N ALA A 116 -18.62 6.33 40.22
CA ALA A 116 -18.81 5.66 41.51
C ALA A 116 -17.64 5.91 42.48
N PHE A 117 -16.43 6.09 41.96
CA PHE A 117 -15.22 6.38 42.73
C PHE A 117 -14.81 7.87 42.69
N SER A 118 -15.63 8.76 42.13
CA SER A 118 -15.33 10.20 41.99
C SER A 118 -13.96 10.50 41.37
N MET A 119 -13.56 9.72 40.35
CA MET A 119 -12.23 9.77 39.72
C MET A 119 -12.17 10.70 38.50
N GLU A 120 -13.18 11.52 38.24
CA GLU A 120 -13.28 12.33 37.01
C GLU A 120 -12.08 13.26 36.82
N LYS A 121 -11.58 13.87 37.91
CA LYS A 121 -10.40 14.75 37.86
C LYS A 121 -9.11 13.99 37.53
N ALA A 122 -8.98 12.76 38.03
CA ALA A 122 -7.82 11.93 37.76
C ALA A 122 -7.80 11.49 36.28
N GLU A 123 -8.95 11.09 35.75
CA GLU A 123 -9.10 10.75 34.33
C GLU A 123 -8.95 11.96 33.41
N ALA A 124 -9.45 13.13 33.81
CA ALA A 124 -9.22 14.37 33.06
C ALA A 124 -7.72 14.73 32.95
N LYS A 125 -6.93 14.47 34.01
CA LYS A 125 -5.48 14.66 33.97
C LYS A 125 -4.81 13.68 33.00
N ARG A 126 -5.18 12.40 33.03
CA ARG A 126 -4.68 11.37 32.10
C ARG A 126 -5.01 11.72 30.65
N PHE A 127 -6.24 12.14 30.38
CA PHE A 127 -6.64 12.62 29.06
C PHE A 127 -5.78 13.78 28.59
N TRP A 128 -5.48 14.75 29.48
CA TRP A 128 -4.62 15.87 29.16
C TRP A 128 -3.21 15.44 28.76
N GLU A 129 -2.63 14.45 29.45
CA GLU A 129 -1.31 13.89 29.11
C GLU A 129 -1.31 13.24 27.71
N PHE A 130 -2.33 12.43 27.38
CA PHE A 130 -2.47 11.86 26.02
C PHE A 130 -2.68 12.94 24.95
N ASN A 131 -3.51 13.93 25.23
CA ASN A 131 -3.79 15.02 24.28
C ASN A 131 -2.55 15.91 24.06
N GLN A 132 -1.77 16.16 25.10
CA GLN A 132 -0.53 16.93 24.98
C GLN A 132 0.51 16.20 24.12
N ASP A 133 0.72 14.90 24.32
CA ASP A 133 1.65 14.14 23.46
C ASP A 133 1.17 14.10 22.01
N LEU A 134 -0.14 13.94 21.76
CA LEU A 134 -0.70 14.06 20.40
C LEU A 134 -0.47 15.45 19.80
N SER A 135 -0.70 16.51 20.58
CA SER A 135 -0.49 17.90 20.16
C SER A 135 0.96 18.15 19.77
N ASP A 136 1.91 17.70 20.59
CA ASP A 136 3.35 17.85 20.33
C ASP A 136 3.78 17.10 19.05
N LYS A 137 3.28 15.89 18.82
CA LYS A 137 3.56 15.16 17.57
C LYS A 137 2.92 15.83 16.36
N THR A 138 1.70 16.35 16.51
CA THR A 138 0.98 17.03 15.43
C THR A 138 1.71 18.31 15.05
N PHE A 139 2.12 19.12 16.02
CA PHE A 139 2.90 20.33 15.77
C PHE A 139 4.22 20.04 15.05
N LYS A 140 4.97 19.03 15.52
CA LYS A 140 6.20 18.60 14.83
C LYS A 140 5.92 18.05 13.42
N GLY A 141 4.79 17.37 13.23
CA GLY A 141 4.34 16.87 11.93
C GLY A 141 4.05 18.00 10.94
N HIS A 142 3.43 19.09 11.40
CA HIS A 142 3.16 20.27 10.57
C HIS A 142 4.43 20.89 10.00
N PHE A 143 5.53 20.93 10.76
CA PHE A 143 6.81 21.43 10.23
C PHE A 143 7.26 20.65 8.98
N TYR A 144 7.21 19.31 9.03
CA TYR A 144 7.58 18.50 7.87
C TYR A 144 6.57 18.65 6.72
N HIS A 145 5.28 18.72 7.01
CA HIS A 145 4.25 18.91 5.97
C HIS A 145 4.33 20.28 5.29
N GLN A 146 4.77 21.33 5.97
CA GLN A 146 4.94 22.66 5.37
C GLN A 146 6.25 22.79 4.58
N VAL A 147 7.36 22.26 5.11
CA VAL A 147 8.69 22.42 4.49
C VAL A 147 8.89 21.47 3.30
N GLY A 148 8.27 20.29 3.32
CA GLY A 148 8.48 19.26 2.29
C GLY A 148 8.08 19.68 0.87
N PRO A 149 6.88 20.23 0.65
CA PRO A 149 6.48 20.75 -0.65
C PRO A 149 7.43 21.84 -1.15
N SER A 150 7.81 22.80 -0.31
CA SER A 150 8.74 23.88 -0.68
C SER A 150 10.11 23.36 -1.11
N LEU A 151 10.67 22.36 -0.40
CA LEU A 151 11.91 21.72 -0.82
C LEU A 151 11.77 21.03 -2.16
N THR A 152 10.67 20.29 -2.37
CA THR A 152 10.39 19.58 -3.62
C THR A 152 10.28 20.55 -4.80
N GLU A 153 9.65 21.70 -4.58
CA GLU A 153 9.50 22.77 -5.58
C GLU A 153 10.84 23.44 -5.91
N LEU A 154 11.67 23.74 -4.91
CA LEU A 154 13.03 24.26 -5.12
C LEU A 154 13.87 23.30 -5.95
N PHE A 155 13.85 22.02 -5.59
CA PHE A 155 14.55 20.96 -6.32
C PHE A 155 14.04 20.79 -7.75
N SER A 156 12.73 20.83 -7.95
CA SER A 156 12.12 20.78 -9.30
C SER A 156 12.54 21.98 -10.15
N SER A 157 12.64 23.16 -9.53
CA SER A 157 13.10 24.38 -10.18
C SER A 157 14.57 24.27 -10.62
N ILE A 158 15.44 23.67 -9.79
CA ILE A 158 16.84 23.40 -10.15
C ILE A 158 16.91 22.46 -11.36
N VAL A 159 16.12 21.38 -11.37
CA VAL A 159 16.06 20.46 -12.52
C VAL A 159 15.63 21.19 -13.78
N ALA A 160 14.60 22.04 -13.69
CA ALA A 160 14.12 22.82 -14.82
C ALA A 160 15.18 23.79 -15.35
N VAL A 161 15.88 24.51 -14.47
CA VAL A 161 16.97 25.43 -14.86
C VAL A 161 18.11 24.69 -15.55
N VAL A 162 18.56 23.57 -14.99
CA VAL A 162 19.62 22.74 -15.60
C VAL A 162 19.17 22.18 -16.95
N PHE A 163 17.93 21.69 -17.03
CA PHE A 163 17.36 21.17 -18.28
C PHE A 163 17.29 22.25 -19.37
N LEU A 164 16.80 23.45 -19.04
CA LEU A 164 16.67 24.54 -20.00
C LEU A 164 18.04 25.09 -20.44
N SER A 165 18.93 25.38 -19.48
CA SER A 165 20.26 25.94 -19.77
C SER A 165 21.14 24.97 -20.57
N PHE A 166 21.20 23.71 -20.16
CA PHE A 166 22.01 22.71 -20.86
C PHE A 166 21.39 22.32 -22.21
N GLY A 167 20.06 22.25 -22.29
CA GLY A 167 19.35 22.06 -23.54
C GLY A 167 19.63 23.19 -24.54
N ALA A 168 19.59 24.45 -24.09
CA ALA A 168 19.91 25.61 -24.92
C ALA A 168 21.37 25.56 -25.42
N TYR A 169 22.32 25.25 -24.54
CA TYR A 169 23.74 25.09 -24.89
C TYR A 169 23.95 24.03 -25.98
N LEU A 170 23.32 22.84 -25.84
CA LEU A 170 23.44 21.78 -26.85
C LEU A 170 22.86 22.15 -28.22
N MET A 171 21.93 23.10 -28.26
CA MET A 171 21.32 23.55 -29.51
C MET A 171 22.18 24.54 -30.30
N GLU A 172 23.24 25.11 -29.71
CA GLU A 172 24.12 26.08 -30.37
C GLU A 172 24.89 25.46 -31.54
N ASP A 173 25.40 24.23 -31.37
CA ASP A 173 26.17 23.50 -32.37
C ASP A 173 25.30 22.95 -33.52
N GLY A 174 23.97 23.15 -33.49
CA GLY A 174 23.01 22.73 -34.52
C GLY A 174 22.73 21.21 -34.61
N THR A 175 23.55 20.37 -33.95
CA THR A 175 23.36 18.91 -33.92
C THR A 175 22.13 18.46 -33.14
N PHE A 176 21.75 19.22 -32.11
CA PHE A 176 20.54 19.01 -31.33
C PHE A 176 19.53 20.11 -31.67
N SER A 177 18.48 19.78 -32.42
CA SER A 177 17.53 20.80 -32.89
C SER A 177 16.48 21.16 -31.83
N ARG A 178 15.81 22.30 -32.00
CA ARG A 178 14.62 22.68 -31.21
C ARG A 178 13.56 21.58 -31.17
N GLY A 179 13.35 20.89 -32.30
CA GLY A 179 12.41 19.78 -32.40
C GLY A 179 12.86 18.58 -31.57
N MET A 180 14.15 18.25 -31.57
CA MET A 180 14.71 17.19 -30.73
C MET A 180 14.60 17.54 -29.24
N PHE A 181 14.84 18.79 -28.85
CA PHE A 181 14.66 19.25 -27.47
C PHE A 181 13.21 19.08 -27.00
N MET A 182 12.24 19.52 -27.81
CA MET A 182 10.82 19.37 -27.47
C MET A 182 10.41 17.88 -27.41
N ALA A 183 10.87 17.07 -28.38
CA ALA A 183 10.63 15.63 -28.36
C ALA A 183 11.23 14.97 -27.12
N PHE A 184 12.44 15.37 -26.71
CA PHE A 184 13.10 14.88 -25.50
C PHE A 184 12.30 15.23 -24.25
N PHE A 185 11.85 16.49 -24.12
CA PHE A 185 11.03 16.94 -23.01
C PHE A 185 9.70 16.16 -22.91
N LEU A 186 8.98 15.98 -24.02
CA LEU A 186 7.74 15.20 -24.04
C LEU A 186 7.97 13.73 -23.69
N THR A 187 9.06 13.16 -24.20
CA THR A 187 9.46 11.77 -23.89
C THR A 187 9.71 11.60 -22.40
N LEU A 188 10.34 12.56 -21.72
CA LEU A 188 10.51 12.55 -20.26
C LEU A 188 9.17 12.61 -19.51
N ILE A 189 8.23 13.46 -19.95
CA ILE A 189 6.89 13.55 -19.34
C ILE A 189 6.16 12.21 -19.43
N PHE A 190 6.20 11.58 -20.61
CA PHE A 190 5.57 10.27 -20.81
C PHE A 190 6.20 9.17 -19.96
N LEU A 191 7.49 9.27 -19.69
CA LEU A 191 8.22 8.31 -18.85
C LEU A 191 7.78 8.36 -17.37
N MET A 192 7.23 9.48 -16.90
CA MET A 192 6.81 9.63 -15.49
C MET A 192 5.69 8.64 -15.08
N ARG A 193 4.72 8.41 -15.97
CA ARG A 193 3.58 7.53 -15.69
C ARG A 193 3.97 6.06 -15.48
N PRO A 194 4.68 5.38 -16.41
CA PRO A 194 5.07 3.98 -16.24
C PRO A 194 6.05 3.79 -15.08
N PHE A 195 6.93 4.77 -14.80
CA PHE A 195 7.76 4.71 -13.57
C PHE A 195 6.92 4.70 -12.29
N LYS A 196 5.84 5.51 -12.25
CA LYS A 196 4.91 5.52 -11.13
C LYS A 196 4.13 4.20 -11.04
N GLN A 197 3.67 3.65 -12.16
CA GLN A 197 2.97 2.36 -12.21
C GLN A 197 3.86 1.21 -11.73
N MET A 198 5.12 1.16 -12.19
CA MET A 198 6.14 0.23 -11.70
C MET A 198 6.34 0.31 -10.19
N SER A 199 6.36 1.53 -9.65
CA SER A 199 6.49 1.73 -8.19
C SER A 199 5.28 1.17 -7.43
N MET A 200 4.07 1.34 -7.97
CA MET A 200 2.83 0.83 -7.35
C MET A 200 2.69 -0.69 -7.45
N LEU A 201 3.27 -1.32 -8.49
CA LEU A 201 3.25 -2.76 -8.68
C LEU A 201 3.81 -3.53 -7.48
N SER A 202 4.83 -2.98 -6.82
CA SER A 202 5.42 -3.58 -5.61
C SER A 202 4.38 -3.76 -4.48
N ASN A 203 3.52 -2.76 -4.29
CA ASN A 203 2.43 -2.82 -3.31
C ASN A 203 1.37 -3.84 -3.72
N SER A 204 0.98 -3.86 -5.00
CA SER A 204 0.04 -4.86 -5.54
C SER A 204 0.54 -6.29 -5.33
N ILE A 205 1.82 -6.56 -5.63
CA ILE A 205 2.45 -7.86 -5.43
C ILE A 205 2.41 -8.22 -3.94
N GLN A 206 2.80 -7.31 -3.05
CA GLN A 206 2.82 -7.58 -1.61
C GLN A 206 1.42 -7.89 -1.05
N SER A 207 0.40 -7.15 -1.49
CA SER A 207 -1.00 -7.40 -1.13
C SER A 207 -1.48 -8.75 -1.65
N ALA A 208 -1.14 -9.10 -2.89
CA ALA A 208 -1.49 -10.37 -3.49
C ALA A 208 -0.78 -11.56 -2.82
N ILE A 209 0.47 -11.43 -2.39
CA ILE A 209 1.16 -12.47 -1.60
C ILE A 209 0.41 -12.72 -0.28
N SER A 210 0.00 -11.66 0.41
CA SER A 210 -0.75 -11.77 1.67
C SER A 210 -2.14 -12.40 1.47
N ALA A 211 -2.87 -11.97 0.44
CA ALA A 211 -4.16 -12.55 0.03
C ALA A 211 -4.01 -14.02 -0.37
N GLY A 212 -2.99 -14.33 -1.19
CA GLY A 212 -2.63 -15.68 -1.62
C GLY A 212 -2.40 -16.61 -0.44
N SER A 213 -1.60 -16.21 0.54
CA SER A 213 -1.35 -17.00 1.75
C SER A 213 -2.65 -17.41 2.45
N ARG A 214 -3.59 -16.46 2.67
CA ARG A 214 -4.89 -16.74 3.30
C ARG A 214 -5.82 -17.60 2.45
N VAL A 215 -5.77 -17.44 1.14
CA VAL A 215 -6.58 -18.24 0.20
C VAL A 215 -6.08 -19.68 0.19
N PHE A 216 -4.77 -19.90 0.07
CA PHE A 216 -4.19 -21.24 0.10
C PHE A 216 -4.34 -21.90 1.47
N GLU A 217 -4.18 -21.16 2.57
CA GLU A 217 -4.47 -21.65 3.92
C GLU A 217 -5.89 -22.24 4.02
N LEU A 218 -6.89 -21.55 3.48
CA LEU A 218 -8.28 -22.05 3.47
C LEU A 218 -8.48 -23.25 2.53
N LEU A 219 -7.81 -23.25 1.38
CA LEU A 219 -7.91 -24.34 0.39
C LEU A 219 -7.25 -25.63 0.88
N ASP A 220 -6.15 -25.50 1.61
CA ASP A 220 -5.33 -26.61 2.09
C ASP A 220 -5.81 -27.14 3.45
N GLN A 221 -6.71 -26.42 4.14
CA GLN A 221 -7.28 -26.88 5.40
C GLN A 221 -7.98 -28.24 5.27
N GLU A 222 -7.64 -29.20 6.13
CA GLU A 222 -8.25 -30.53 6.11
C GLU A 222 -9.75 -30.49 6.45
N THR A 223 -10.52 -31.33 5.77
CA THR A 223 -11.96 -31.50 6.00
C THR A 223 -12.17 -32.66 6.97
N ASP A 224 -12.75 -32.39 8.15
CA ASP A 224 -12.96 -33.37 9.23
C ASP A 224 -13.85 -34.56 8.83
N ILE A 225 -14.74 -34.39 7.84
CA ILE A 225 -15.70 -35.41 7.44
C ILE A 225 -15.34 -35.90 6.03
N GLN A 226 -14.56 -36.97 5.98
CA GLN A 226 -14.34 -37.72 4.75
C GLN A 226 -15.34 -38.87 4.66
N ASN A 227 -15.93 -39.07 3.48
CA ASN A 227 -16.74 -40.26 3.25
C ASN A 227 -15.83 -41.50 3.30
N PRO A 228 -16.26 -42.59 3.96
CA PRO A 228 -15.50 -43.84 3.93
C PRO A 228 -15.39 -44.36 2.49
N VAL A 229 -14.29 -45.06 2.18
CA VAL A 229 -13.96 -45.58 0.83
C VAL A 229 -15.10 -46.39 0.20
N SER A 230 -15.93 -47.03 1.01
CA SER A 230 -17.15 -47.72 0.58
C SER A 230 -18.36 -47.24 1.39
N PRO A 231 -19.04 -46.17 0.95
CA PRO A 231 -20.20 -45.64 1.67
C PRO A 231 -21.38 -46.62 1.60
N LYS A 232 -21.96 -46.95 2.76
CA LYS A 232 -23.16 -47.81 2.83
C LYS A 232 -24.41 -46.97 2.59
N PHE A 233 -25.07 -47.19 1.45
CA PHE A 233 -26.34 -46.54 1.13
C PHE A 233 -27.48 -47.13 1.97
N LEU A 234 -28.13 -46.31 2.78
CA LEU A 234 -29.26 -46.72 3.61
C LEU A 234 -30.57 -46.64 2.80
N LYS A 235 -31.16 -47.79 2.44
CA LYS A 235 -32.44 -47.86 1.69
C LYS A 235 -33.69 -47.51 2.54
N LYS A 236 -33.62 -47.63 3.86
CA LYS A 236 -34.69 -47.25 4.81
C LYS A 236 -34.05 -46.67 6.07
N TRP A 237 -34.53 -45.51 6.49
CA TRP A 237 -34.09 -44.85 7.72
C TRP A 237 -34.74 -45.54 8.93
N ARG A 238 -33.93 -46.06 9.87
CA ARG A 238 -34.40 -46.57 11.17
C ARG A 238 -34.25 -45.49 12.23
N ARG A 239 -35.26 -45.33 13.09
CA ARG A 239 -35.35 -44.29 14.15
C ARG A 239 -34.49 -44.57 15.39
N ASP A 240 -33.71 -45.64 15.41
CA ASP A 240 -32.91 -46.02 16.56
C ASP A 240 -31.60 -45.21 16.59
N CYS A 241 -31.56 -44.18 17.46
CA CYS A 241 -30.37 -43.38 17.70
C CYS A 241 -29.71 -43.84 19.00
N ARG A 242 -28.46 -44.32 18.93
CA ARG A 242 -27.65 -44.64 20.12
C ARG A 242 -26.40 -43.79 20.10
N LEU A 243 -26.23 -42.96 21.13
CA LEU A 243 -25.00 -42.21 21.34
C LEU A 243 -24.03 -43.13 22.06
N THR A 244 -22.96 -43.54 21.37
CA THR A 244 -21.79 -44.13 22.03
C THR A 244 -20.97 -42.99 22.61
N THR A 245 -21.03 -42.84 23.94
CA THR A 245 -20.13 -42.02 24.74
C THR A 245 -18.71 -42.56 24.73
#